data_AF-A0A3M1I5K3-F1
#
_entry.id   AF-A0A3M1I5K3-F1
#
_cell.length_a   1.000
_cell.length_b   1.000
_cell.length_c   1.000
_cell.angle_alpha   90.00
_cell.angle_beta   90.00
_cell.angle_gamma   90.00
#
_symmetry.space_group_name_H-M   'P 1'
#
loop_
_entity.id
_entity.type
_entity.pdbx_description
1 polymer ?
#
loop_
_entity_poly.entity_id
_entity_poly.type
_entity_poly.pdbx_seq_one_letter_code
_entity_poly.pdbx_strand_id
1 'polypeptide(L)'
;MLFSEDEFTLLKNTIVEAGKHILSYLDKKHLQIDFKSAVDLVTEADKFSEDFLCTRLIKHFPEDSILAEEGFSYTGTKGRWILDPLDGTTSFAHGFPFFAISLAYERDNKVQVGMVYNPM
;
A
#
# COMPACT_ATOMS: atom_id res chain seq x y z
N MET A 1 -21.05 -10.66 3.70
CA MET A 1 -19.62 -10.30 3.64
C MET A 1 -19.48 -8.95 4.36
N LEU A 2 -18.38 -8.66 5.06
CA LEU A 2 -18.24 -7.39 5.80
C LEU A 2 -18.18 -6.16 4.88
N PHE A 3 -17.79 -6.36 3.62
CA PHE A 3 -17.74 -5.34 2.58
C PHE A 3 -18.78 -5.63 1.50
N SER A 4 -19.39 -4.58 0.99
CA SER A 4 -20.25 -4.57 -0.19
C SER A 4 -19.44 -4.76 -1.48
N GLU A 5 -20.13 -5.09 -2.58
CA GLU A 5 -19.48 -5.19 -3.91
C GLU A 5 -18.87 -3.85 -4.35
N ASP A 6 -19.53 -2.74 -4.03
CA ASP A 6 -19.04 -1.39 -4.33
C ASP A 6 -17.75 -1.08 -3.55
N GLU A 7 -17.68 -1.45 -2.27
CA GLU A 7 -16.46 -1.28 -1.46
C GLU A 7 -15.31 -2.16 -1.97
N PHE A 8 -15.59 -3.41 -2.36
CA PHE A 8 -14.57 -4.25 -2.99
C PHE A 8 -14.06 -3.66 -4.32
N THR A 9 -14.96 -3.10 -5.12
CA THR A 9 -14.61 -2.44 -6.39
C THR A 9 -13.76 -1.20 -6.15
N LEU A 10 -14.12 -0.39 -5.15
CA LEU A 10 -13.34 0.76 -4.71
C LEU A 10 -11.92 0.36 -4.29
N LEU A 11 -11.77 -0.68 -3.45
CA LEU A 11 -10.47 -1.16 -2.99
C LEU A 11 -9.61 -1.64 -4.15
N LYS A 12 -10.18 -2.43 -5.07
CA LYS A 12 -9.49 -2.88 -6.29
C LYS A 12 -9.00 -1.69 -7.13
N ASN A 13 -9.87 -0.72 -7.41
CA ASN A 13 -9.51 0.46 -8.19
C ASN A 13 -8.40 1.27 -7.50
N THR A 14 -8.48 1.41 -6.18
CA THR A 14 -7.49 2.12 -5.37
C THR A 14 -6.11 1.46 -5.48
N ILE A 15 -6.01 0.14 -5.34
CA ILE A 15 -4.74 -0.59 -5.46
C ILE A 15 -4.20 -0.53 -6.90
N VAL A 16 -5.06 -0.64 -7.91
CA VAL A 16 -4.65 -0.53 -9.32
C VAL A 16 -4.13 0.87 -9.65
N GLU A 17 -4.76 1.92 -9.13
CA GLU A 17 -4.29 3.30 -9.28
C GLU A 17 -2.92 3.51 -8.61
N ALA A 18 -2.74 3.02 -7.37
CA ALA A 18 -1.45 3.04 -6.69
C ALA A 18 -0.36 2.32 -7.49
N GLY A 19 -0.67 1.15 -8.07
CA GLY A 19 0.26 0.41 -8.91
C GLY A 19 0.69 1.19 -10.16
N LYS A 20 -0.23 1.87 -10.84
CA LYS A 20 0.12 2.76 -11.97
C LYS A 20 1.07 3.88 -11.55
N HIS A 21 0.86 4.44 -10.37
CA HIS A 21 1.77 5.44 -9.82
C HIS A 21 3.16 4.86 -9.57
N ILE A 22 3.26 3.70 -8.91
CA ILE A 22 4.54 2.99 -8.70
C ILE A 22 5.28 2.78 -10.02
N LEU A 23 4.60 2.28 -11.06
CA LEU A 23 5.20 2.06 -12.37
C LEU A 23 5.78 3.34 -12.99
N SER A 24 5.12 4.49 -12.80
CA SER A 24 5.61 5.77 -13.32
C SER A 24 6.97 6.22 -12.75
N TYR A 25 7.39 5.64 -11.62
CA TYR A 25 8.70 5.89 -11.03
C TYR A 25 9.80 5.04 -11.68
N LEU A 26 9.49 3.92 -12.33
CA LEU A 26 10.48 3.10 -13.06
C LEU A 26 11.06 3.85 -14.28
N ASP A 27 10.28 4.73 -14.89
CA ASP A 27 10.72 5.54 -16.03
C ASP A 27 11.65 6.71 -15.63
N LYS A 28 11.81 6.98 -14.34
CA LYS A 28 12.67 8.06 -13.85
C LYS A 28 14.14 7.62 -13.88
N LYS A 29 14.97 8.37 -14.62
CA LYS A 29 16.43 8.13 -14.72
C LYS A 29 17.19 8.11 -13.38
N HIS A 30 16.62 8.72 -12.35
CA HIS A 30 17.19 8.77 -11.01
C HIS A 30 16.07 8.53 -10.00
N LEU A 31 15.85 7.27 -9.62
CA LEU A 31 15.09 6.92 -8.43
C LEU A 31 15.88 7.44 -7.22
N GLN A 32 15.29 8.32 -6.42
CA GLN A 32 15.84 8.63 -5.12
C GLN A 32 15.56 7.43 -4.21
N ILE A 33 16.65 6.90 -3.66
CA ILE A 33 16.66 5.75 -2.77
C ILE A 33 17.18 6.26 -1.43
N ASP A 34 16.32 6.19 -0.42
CA ASP A 34 16.68 6.39 0.98
C ASP A 34 16.86 5.02 1.65
N PHE A 35 17.49 5.00 2.82
CA PHE A 35 17.71 3.80 3.61
C PHE A 35 16.95 3.90 4.94
N LYS A 36 16.03 2.96 5.21
CA LYS A 36 15.38 2.79 6.53
C LYS A 36 16.34 2.17 7.55
N SER A 37 17.20 1.27 7.10
CA SER A 37 18.22 0.57 7.90
C SER A 37 19.46 0.31 7.03
N ALA A 38 20.50 -0.35 7.58
CA ALA A 38 21.70 -0.68 6.81
C ALA A 38 21.43 -1.56 5.56
N VAL A 39 20.24 -2.17 5.48
CA VAL A 39 19.83 -3.08 4.39
C VAL A 39 18.47 -2.76 3.79
N ASP A 40 17.61 -1.99 4.46
CA ASP A 40 16.25 -1.69 3.99
C ASP A 40 16.23 -0.40 3.18
N LEU A 41 15.82 -0.53 1.93
CA LEU A 41 15.65 0.55 0.98
C LEU A 41 14.22 1.09 1.09
N VAL A 42 14.06 2.40 0.95
CA VAL A 42 12.76 3.04 0.72
C VAL A 42 12.90 4.04 -0.41
N THR A 43 11.98 4.03 -1.35
CA THR A 43 11.99 4.96 -2.48
C THR A 43 10.91 6.02 -2.33
N GLU A 44 10.97 7.06 -3.18
CA GLU A 44 9.86 8.00 -3.31
C GLU A 44 8.55 7.31 -3.72
N ALA A 45 8.62 6.15 -4.38
CA ALA A 45 7.44 5.40 -4.79
C ALA A 45 6.72 4.77 -3.59
N ASP A 46 7.46 4.22 -2.62
CA ASP A 46 6.91 3.68 -1.36
C ASP A 46 6.14 4.77 -0.60
N LYS A 47 6.79 5.92 -0.35
CA LYS A 47 6.19 7.04 0.38
C LYS A 47 4.94 7.60 -0.32
N PHE A 48 4.99 7.75 -1.65
CA PHE A 48 3.84 8.22 -2.42
C PHE A 48 2.69 7.22 -2.37
N SER A 49 2.99 5.93 -2.57
CA SER A 49 2.00 4.85 -2.56
C SER A 49 1.33 4.75 -1.18
N GLU A 50 2.10 4.84 -0.09
CA GLU A 50 1.57 4.89 1.27
C GLU A 50 0.59 6.05 1.46
N ASP A 51 1.02 7.28 1.18
CA ASP A 51 0.18 8.47 1.38
C ASP A 51 -1.11 8.40 0.56
N PHE A 52 -1.02 7.94 -0.70
CA PHE A 52 -2.15 7.76 -1.59
C PHE A 52 -3.15 6.73 -1.05
N LEU A 53 -2.68 5.53 -0.69
CA LEU A 53 -3.51 4.45 -0.17
C LEU A 53 -4.16 4.85 1.15
N CYS A 54 -3.37 5.37 2.10
CA CYS A 54 -3.84 5.80 3.40
C CYS A 54 -4.89 6.91 3.31
N THR A 55 -4.65 7.95 2.50
CA THR A 55 -5.61 9.03 2.28
C THR A 55 -6.92 8.51 1.70
N ARG A 56 -6.85 7.56 0.75
CA ARG A 56 -8.05 6.98 0.14
C ARG A 56 -8.84 6.13 1.13
N LEU A 57 -8.15 5.34 1.96
CA LEU A 57 -8.76 4.51 2.99
C LEU A 57 -9.42 5.37 4.06
N ILE A 58 -8.76 6.38 4.61
CA ILE A 58 -9.35 7.31 5.61
C ILE A 58 -10.60 7.98 5.07
N LYS A 59 -10.59 8.38 3.79
CA LYS A 59 -11.74 9.05 3.17
C LYS A 59 -13.00 8.17 3.12
N HIS A 60 -12.86 6.86 2.89
CA HIS A 60 -13.99 5.95 2.73
C HIS A 60 -14.30 5.12 3.98
N PHE A 61 -13.29 4.92 4.82
CA PHE A 61 -13.34 4.13 6.05
C PHE A 61 -12.77 4.92 7.24
N PRO A 62 -13.35 6.09 7.58
CA PRO A 62 -12.79 7.01 8.59
C PRO A 62 -12.79 6.46 10.02
N GLU A 63 -13.49 5.36 10.27
CA GLU A 63 -13.56 4.72 11.59
C GLU A 63 -12.61 3.52 11.73
N ASP A 64 -11.90 3.15 10.65
CA ASP A 64 -10.90 2.08 10.67
C ASP A 64 -9.52 2.66 10.98
N SER A 65 -8.70 1.88 11.68
CA SER A 65 -7.30 2.18 11.91
C SER A 65 -6.46 1.84 10.68
N ILE A 66 -5.25 2.39 10.61
CA ILE A 66 -4.27 2.08 9.58
C ILE A 66 -2.91 1.80 10.24
N LEU A 67 -2.29 0.71 9.82
CA LEU A 67 -0.91 0.35 10.12
C LEU A 67 -0.17 0.17 8.80
N ALA A 68 0.74 1.09 8.49
CA ALA A 68 1.52 1.10 7.25
C ALA A 68 3.01 0.91 7.52
N GLU A 69 3.73 0.35 6.54
CA GLU A 69 5.15 0.03 6.68
C GLU A 69 6.08 1.25 6.79
N GLU A 70 5.80 2.35 6.08
CA GLU A 70 6.65 3.55 6.05
C GLU A 70 6.44 4.47 7.25
N GLY A 71 5.54 4.10 8.15
CA GLY A 71 5.30 4.78 9.42
C GLY A 71 4.00 5.58 9.48
N PHE A 72 3.20 5.62 8.40
CA PHE A 72 1.85 6.16 8.49
C PHE A 72 1.00 5.32 9.45
N SER A 73 0.34 6.03 10.37
CA SER A 73 -0.61 5.41 11.27
C SER A 73 -1.84 6.32 11.44
N TYR A 74 -2.98 5.67 11.53
CA TYR A 74 -4.26 6.33 11.81
C TYR A 74 -5.03 5.49 12.82
N THR A 75 -5.62 6.13 13.82
CA THR A 75 -6.32 5.43 14.90
C THR A 75 -7.82 5.54 14.70
N GLY A 76 -8.45 4.40 14.42
CA GLY A 76 -9.90 4.23 14.38
C GLY A 76 -10.40 3.35 15.52
N THR A 77 -11.67 2.94 15.45
CA THR A 77 -12.34 2.16 16.49
C THR A 77 -12.99 0.87 15.99
N LYS A 78 -13.12 0.68 14.66
CA LYS A 78 -13.86 -0.46 14.09
C LYS A 78 -12.98 -1.64 13.69
N GLY A 79 -11.98 -1.41 12.86
CA GLY A 79 -11.02 -2.42 12.43
C GLY A 79 -9.67 -1.78 12.11
N ARG A 80 -8.82 -2.52 11.40
CA ARG A 80 -7.48 -2.07 11.02
C ARG A 80 -7.13 -2.51 9.61
N TRP A 81 -6.75 -1.55 8.79
CA TRP A 81 -6.02 -1.78 7.55
C TRP A 81 -4.54 -2.00 7.85
N ILE A 82 -3.96 -3.03 7.25
CA ILE A 82 -2.54 -3.34 7.30
C ILE A 82 -2.06 -3.24 5.86
N LEU A 83 -1.11 -2.35 5.58
CA LEU A 83 -0.59 -2.16 4.23
C LEU A 83 0.93 -2.24 4.16
N ASP A 84 1.39 -2.84 3.08
CA ASP A 84 2.73 -2.67 2.53
C ASP A 84 2.54 -2.04 1.13
N PRO A 85 2.93 -0.76 0.96
CA PRO A 85 2.69 0.00 -0.25
C PRO A 85 3.59 -0.42 -1.42
N LEU A 86 4.67 -1.16 -1.16
CA LEU A 86 5.61 -1.68 -2.15
C LEU A 86 6.44 -2.85 -1.57
N ASP A 87 5.84 -4.04 -1.52
CA ASP A 87 6.56 -5.27 -1.16
C ASP A 87 7.57 -5.57 -2.27
N GLY A 88 8.84 -5.74 -1.90
CA GLY A 88 9.93 -5.96 -2.86
C GLY A 88 10.65 -4.68 -3.29
N THR A 89 10.76 -3.67 -2.43
CA THR A 89 11.48 -2.40 -2.69
C THR A 89 12.88 -2.60 -3.28
N THR A 90 13.62 -3.63 -2.87
CA THR A 90 14.92 -3.98 -3.47
C THR A 90 14.81 -4.36 -4.94
N SER A 91 13.83 -5.20 -5.30
CA SER A 91 13.56 -5.57 -6.69
C SER A 91 13.20 -4.34 -7.51
N PHE A 92 12.30 -3.51 -6.97
CA PHE A 92 11.86 -2.27 -7.60
C PHE A 92 13.03 -1.30 -7.85
N ALA A 93 13.86 -1.06 -6.84
CA ALA A 93 15.02 -0.17 -6.93
C ALA A 93 16.05 -0.59 -7.99
N HIS A 94 16.14 -1.90 -8.28
CA HIS A 94 16.99 -2.46 -9.33
C HIS A 94 16.27 -2.63 -10.68
N GLY A 95 15.00 -2.25 -10.78
CA GLY A 95 14.19 -2.36 -12.00
C GLY A 95 13.72 -3.78 -12.32
N PHE A 96 13.71 -4.69 -11.35
CA PHE A 96 13.18 -6.05 -11.52
C PHE A 96 11.65 -6.08 -11.30
N PRO A 97 10.90 -6.89 -12.07
CA PRO A 97 9.43 -6.89 -12.06
C PRO A 97 8.82 -7.69 -10.88
N PHE A 98 9.53 -7.81 -9.76
CA PHE A 98 9.17 -8.64 -8.62
C PHE A 98 8.84 -7.78 -7.41
N PHE A 99 7.73 -7.06 -7.49
CA PHE A 99 7.19 -6.24 -6.42
C PHE A 99 5.66 -6.23 -6.48
N ALA A 100 5.01 -5.90 -5.36
CA ALA A 100 3.56 -5.86 -5.27
C ALA A 100 3.08 -4.82 -4.25
N ILE A 101 1.80 -4.49 -4.29
CA ILE A 101 1.10 -3.82 -3.19
C ILE A 101 0.37 -4.90 -2.39
N SER A 102 0.48 -4.86 -1.07
CA SER A 102 -0.25 -5.74 -0.16
C SER A 102 -1.18 -4.93 0.75
N LEU A 103 -2.45 -5.34 0.82
CA LEU A 103 -3.47 -4.72 1.67
C LEU A 103 -4.28 -5.80 2.37
N ALA A 104 -4.43 -5.70 3.69
CA ALA A 104 -5.32 -6.54 4.47
C ALA A 104 -6.24 -5.71 5.36
N TYR A 105 -7.43 -6.23 5.63
CA TYR A 105 -8.32 -5.73 6.67
C TYR A 105 -8.49 -6.75 7.78
N GLU A 106 -8.24 -6.32 9.00
CA GLU A 106 -8.42 -7.10 10.21
C GLU A 106 -9.49 -6.46 11.10
N ARG A 107 -10.37 -7.29 11.64
CA ARG A 107 -11.32 -6.90 12.68
C ARG A 107 -11.48 -8.04 13.67
N ASP A 108 -11.53 -7.73 14.96
CA ASP A 108 -11.63 -8.71 16.05
C ASP A 108 -10.56 -9.82 15.96
N ASN A 109 -9.32 -9.44 15.65
CA ASN A 109 -8.16 -10.33 15.43
C ASN A 109 -8.37 -11.39 14.33
N LYS A 110 -9.21 -11.09 13.34
CA LYS A 110 -9.46 -11.94 12.18
C LYS A 110 -9.31 -11.14 10.91
N VAL A 111 -8.45 -11.62 10.00
CA VAL A 111 -8.33 -11.08 8.65
C VAL A 111 -9.61 -11.41 7.87
N GLN A 112 -10.25 -10.38 7.33
CA GLN A 112 -11.52 -10.48 6.60
C GLN A 112 -11.34 -10.23 5.10
N VAL A 113 -10.33 -9.43 4.73
CA VAL A 113 -9.96 -9.10 3.36
C VAL A 113 -8.45 -9.14 3.23
N GLY A 114 -7.97 -9.67 2.11
CA GLY A 114 -6.58 -9.61 1.68
C GLY A 114 -6.52 -9.36 0.17
N MET A 115 -5.68 -8.44 -0.26
CA MET A 115 -5.42 -8.11 -1.65
C MET A 115 -3.93 -8.01 -1.86
N VAL A 116 -3.43 -8.70 -2.88
CA VAL A 116 -2.06 -8.57 -3.37
C VAL A 116 -2.12 -8.25 -4.84
N TYR A 117 -1.41 -7.21 -5.27
CA TYR A 117 -1.41 -6.76 -6.65
C TYR A 117 0.01 -6.50 -7.13
N ASN A 118 0.46 -7.31 -8.08
CA ASN A 118 1.67 -7.02 -8.86
C ASN A 118 1.25 -6.13 -10.05
N PRO A 119 1.79 -4.90 -10.17
CA PRO A 119 1.41 -3.98 -11.23
C PRO A 119 2.11 -4.21 -12.58
N MET A 120 3.13 -5.09 -12.64
CA MET A 120 3.91 -5.38 -13.86
C MET A 120 3.18 -6.23 -14.89
#